data_AF-A0A3D3NL94-F1
#
_entry.id   AF-A0A3D3NL94-F1
#
_cell.length_a   1.000
_cell.length_b   1.000
_cell.length_c   1.000
_cell.angle_alpha   90.00
_cell.angle_beta   90.00
_cell.angle_gamma   90.00
#
_symmetry.space_group_name_H-M   'P 1'
#
loop_
_entity.id
_entity.type
_entity.pdbx_description
1 polymer ?
#
loop_
_entity_poly.entity_id
_entity_poly.type
_entity_poly.pdbx_seq_one_letter_code
_entity_poly.pdbx_strand_id
1 'polypeptide(L)'
;EWLVEFFAPVCEACEEPLYRHAQAYQDELLQTILQLDADLGREAHQLHALTLPTWCRRQDFTICVQALLNERAETFAGQVELFRRKAALVALFNDHLDDLDSQRARAYMSCRAVLAARADFEATPADRNNDRGEDKRRAEQFFRTEASVGME
;
A
#
# COMPACT_ATOMS: atom_id res chain seq x y z
N GLU A 1 22.43 -13.51 0.76
CA GLU A 1 22.29 -14.72 1.60
C GLU A 1 22.00 -14.47 3.08
N TRP A 2 22.36 -13.33 3.69
CA TRP A 2 22.12 -13.10 5.14
C TRP A 2 20.65 -12.92 5.59
N LEU A 3 19.72 -12.66 4.66
CA LEU A 3 18.29 -12.47 4.96
C LEU A 3 17.54 -13.79 5.09
N VAL A 4 18.14 -14.90 4.65
CA VAL A 4 17.53 -16.23 4.63
C VAL A 4 17.97 -17.09 5.82
N GLU A 5 19.15 -16.81 6.42
CA GLU A 5 19.66 -17.54 7.59
C GLU A 5 18.93 -17.24 8.91
N PHE A 6 18.11 -16.19 8.99
CA PHE A 6 17.29 -15.94 10.18
C PHE A 6 16.03 -16.84 10.26
N PHE A 7 15.69 -17.53 9.17
CA PHE A 7 14.53 -18.42 9.08
C PHE A 7 14.93 -19.90 9.29
N ALA A 8 15.64 -20.21 10.38
CA ALA A 8 15.51 -21.54 11.00
C ALA A 8 14.01 -21.77 11.29
N PRO A 9 13.46 -23.00 11.17
CA PRO A 9 12.01 -23.23 11.01
C PRO A 9 11.24 -22.47 12.08
N VAL A 10 10.73 -21.31 11.68
CA VAL A 10 10.09 -20.40 12.60
C VAL A 10 8.77 -21.07 12.93
N CYS A 11 8.49 -21.22 14.22
CA CYS A 11 7.27 -21.84 14.70
C CYS A 11 6.06 -21.28 13.93
N GLU A 12 5.21 -22.15 13.36
CA GLU A 12 4.00 -21.72 12.63
C GLU A 12 3.14 -20.76 13.46
N ALA A 13 3.03 -21.04 14.77
CA ALA A 13 2.31 -20.19 15.73
C ALA A 13 2.92 -18.78 15.92
N CYS A 14 4.18 -18.59 15.56
CA CYS A 14 4.90 -17.33 15.69
C CYS A 14 4.80 -16.47 14.43
N GLU A 15 4.72 -17.10 13.25
CA GLU A 15 4.60 -16.40 11.97
C GLU A 15 3.17 -16.12 11.55
N GLU A 16 2.20 -16.92 12.02
CA GLU A 16 0.79 -16.71 11.66
C GLU A 16 0.30 -15.28 11.97
N PRO A 17 0.59 -14.66 13.13
CA PRO A 17 0.23 -13.27 13.38
C PRO A 17 0.90 -12.29 12.40
N LEU A 18 2.13 -12.57 11.97
CA LEU A 18 2.88 -11.76 11.01
C LEU A 18 2.22 -11.81 9.63
N TYR A 19 1.83 -13.00 9.16
CA TYR A 19 1.10 -13.14 7.90
C TYR A 19 -0.27 -12.45 7.94
N ARG A 20 -1.01 -12.55 9.05
CA ARG A 20 -2.29 -11.84 9.20
C ARG A 20 -2.09 -10.32 9.14
N HIS A 21 -1.06 -9.79 9.80
CA HIS A 21 -0.77 -8.36 9.75
C HIS A 21 -0.31 -7.90 8.36
N ALA A 22 0.57 -8.67 7.71
CA ALA A 22 1.06 -8.36 6.37
C ALA A 22 -0.06 -8.44 5.32
N GLN A 23 -1.02 -9.37 5.48
CA GLN A 23 -2.21 -9.40 4.65
C GLN A 23 -3.10 -8.18 4.84
N ALA A 24 -3.30 -7.70 6.08
CA ALA A 24 -4.08 -6.49 6.32
C ALA A 24 -3.48 -5.28 5.57
N TYR A 25 -2.15 -5.15 5.57
CA TYR A 25 -1.47 -4.13 4.78
C TYR A 25 -1.69 -4.31 3.27
N GLN A 26 -1.58 -5.53 2.75
CA GLN A 26 -1.86 -5.81 1.33
C GLN A 26 -3.32 -5.56 0.95
N ASP A 27 -4.26 -5.80 1.87
CA ASP A 27 -5.68 -5.53 1.66
C ASP A 27 -5.94 -4.04 1.50
N GLU A 28 -5.29 -3.19 2.30
CA GLU A 28 -5.36 -1.73 2.15
C GLU A 28 -4.80 -1.26 0.80
N LEU A 29 -3.69 -1.84 0.35
CA LEU A 29 -3.12 -1.54 -0.97
C LEU A 29 -4.09 -1.94 -2.09
N LEU A 30 -4.64 -3.15 -2.04
CA LEU A 30 -5.59 -3.65 -3.03
C LEU A 30 -6.91 -2.85 -3.03
N GLN A 31 -7.41 -2.44 -1.88
CA GLN A 31 -8.56 -1.54 -1.77
C GLN A 31 -8.25 -0.17 -2.38
N THR A 32 -7.05 0.36 -2.14
CA THR A 32 -6.61 1.63 -2.75
C THR A 32 -6.57 1.54 -4.27
N ILE A 33 -6.16 0.40 -4.84
CA ILE A 33 -6.21 0.16 -6.29
C ILE A 33 -7.65 0.16 -6.81
N LEU A 34 -8.59 -0.50 -6.13
CA LEU A 34 -10.01 -0.46 -6.50
C LEU A 34 -10.58 0.97 -6.43
N GLN A 35 -10.17 1.76 -5.44
CA GLN A 35 -10.61 3.14 -5.32
C GLN A 35 -10.02 4.03 -6.41
N LEU A 36 -8.74 3.86 -6.74
CA LEU A 36 -8.10 4.55 -7.85
C LEU A 36 -8.85 4.31 -9.16
N ASP A 37 -9.23 3.05 -9.42
CA ASP A 37 -10.03 2.70 -10.59
C ASP A 37 -11.39 3.42 -10.60
N ALA A 38 -12.11 3.40 -9.48
CA ALA A 38 -13.39 4.07 -9.36
C ALA A 38 -13.29 5.60 -9.57
N ASP A 39 -12.22 6.22 -9.08
CA ASP A 39 -12.01 7.68 -9.14
C ASP A 39 -11.49 8.17 -10.51
N LEU A 40 -10.67 7.35 -11.18
CA LEU A 40 -10.08 7.66 -12.48
C LEU A 40 -10.90 7.16 -13.65
N GLY A 41 -11.65 6.06 -13.51
CA GLY A 41 -12.48 5.49 -14.56
C GLY A 41 -11.69 5.15 -15.82
N ARG A 42 -11.99 5.83 -16.94
CA ARG A 42 -11.34 5.56 -18.24
C ARG A 42 -9.83 5.80 -18.18
N GLU A 43 -9.39 6.71 -17.34
CA GLU A 43 -7.99 7.07 -17.14
C GLU A 43 -7.20 5.96 -16.41
N ALA A 44 -7.88 4.98 -15.81
CA ALA A 44 -7.28 3.75 -15.25
C ALA A 44 -7.35 2.54 -16.21
N HIS A 45 -7.80 2.71 -17.46
CA HIS A 45 -8.04 1.60 -18.40
C HIS A 45 -6.83 0.68 -18.60
N GLN A 46 -5.60 1.21 -18.50
CA GLN A 46 -4.39 0.41 -18.62
C GLN A 46 -4.31 -0.71 -17.56
N LEU A 47 -4.86 -0.50 -16.35
CA LEU A 47 -4.93 -1.54 -15.32
C LEU A 47 -5.82 -2.71 -15.75
N HIS A 48 -6.89 -2.44 -16.50
CA HIS A 48 -7.76 -3.48 -17.09
C HIS A 48 -7.11 -4.24 -18.24
N ALA A 49 -6.04 -3.70 -18.84
CA ALA A 49 -5.31 -4.34 -19.93
C ALA A 49 -4.14 -5.22 -19.43
N LEU A 50 -3.87 -5.23 -18.12
CA LEU A 50 -2.77 -5.99 -17.55
C LEU A 50 -2.97 -7.50 -17.69
N THR A 51 -1.88 -8.20 -17.96
CA THR A 51 -1.89 -9.67 -17.95
C THR A 51 -1.88 -10.16 -16.50
N LEU A 52 -3.06 -10.54 -16.01
CA LEU A 52 -3.19 -11.04 -14.63
C LEU A 52 -2.63 -12.46 -14.46
N PRO A 53 -2.21 -12.83 -13.24
CA PRO A 53 -1.83 -14.19 -12.92
C PRO A 53 -2.91 -15.21 -13.26
N THR A 54 -2.51 -16.44 -13.62
CA THR A 54 -3.44 -17.48 -14.09
C THR A 54 -4.52 -17.84 -13.08
N TRP A 55 -4.24 -17.72 -11.79
CA TRP A 55 -5.20 -17.96 -10.71
C TRP A 55 -6.32 -16.90 -10.63
N CYS A 56 -6.20 -15.75 -11.30
CA CYS A 56 -7.29 -14.80 -11.54
C CYS A 56 -8.28 -15.27 -12.62
N ARG A 57 -8.06 -16.44 -13.26
CA ARG A 57 -8.99 -17.08 -14.21
C ARG A 57 -9.41 -16.19 -15.39
N ARG A 58 -8.51 -15.32 -15.88
CA ARG A 58 -8.76 -14.36 -16.98
C ARG A 58 -9.94 -13.41 -16.72
N GLN A 59 -10.27 -13.17 -15.45
CA GLN A 59 -11.27 -12.18 -15.05
C GLN A 59 -10.68 -10.77 -15.13
N ASP A 60 -11.56 -9.77 -15.08
CA ASP A 60 -11.15 -8.40 -14.86
C ASP A 60 -10.44 -8.24 -13.50
N PHE A 61 -9.47 -7.33 -13.42
CA PHE A 61 -8.67 -7.17 -12.20
C PHE A 61 -9.54 -6.77 -11.00
N THR A 62 -10.59 -5.97 -11.21
CA THR A 62 -11.50 -5.55 -10.13
C THR A 62 -12.19 -6.76 -9.49
N ILE A 63 -12.62 -7.72 -10.31
CA ILE A 63 -13.25 -8.96 -9.87
C ILE A 63 -12.22 -9.85 -9.15
N CYS A 64 -11.01 -9.98 -9.70
CA CYS A 64 -9.97 -10.80 -9.07
C CYS A 64 -9.55 -10.24 -7.71
N VAL A 65 -9.35 -8.93 -7.61
CA VAL A 65 -8.99 -8.25 -6.36
C VAL A 65 -10.10 -8.41 -5.33
N GLN A 66 -11.37 -8.16 -5.71
CA GLN A 66 -12.50 -8.32 -4.81
C GLN A 66 -12.64 -9.76 -4.30
N ALA A 67 -12.38 -10.76 -5.14
CA ALA A 67 -12.38 -12.16 -4.74
C ALA A 67 -11.29 -12.47 -3.70
N LEU A 68 -10.07 -11.94 -3.88
CA LEU A 68 -8.98 -12.11 -2.91
C LEU A 68 -9.23 -11.39 -1.58
N LEU A 69 -9.81 -10.19 -1.62
CA LEU A 69 -10.16 -9.44 -0.40
C LEU A 69 -11.21 -10.19 0.45
N ASN A 70 -12.08 -10.95 -0.21
CA ASN A 70 -13.11 -11.76 0.45
C ASN A 70 -12.62 -13.15 0.90
N GLU A 71 -11.43 -13.57 0.47
CA GLU A 71 -10.89 -14.87 0.81
C GLU A 71 -10.36 -14.90 2.25
N ARG A 72 -10.65 -15.98 2.98
CA ARG A 72 -10.13 -16.24 4.32
C ARG A 72 -9.41 -17.57 4.35
N ALA A 73 -8.20 -17.57 4.91
CA ALA A 73 -7.45 -18.78 5.17
C ALA A 73 -7.52 -19.16 6.66
N GLU A 74 -7.85 -20.41 6.96
CA GLU A 74 -7.92 -20.92 8.33
C GLU A 74 -6.65 -21.67 8.76
N THR A 75 -5.82 -22.07 7.81
CA THR A 75 -4.58 -22.81 8.04
C THR A 75 -3.37 -21.95 7.76
N PHE A 76 -2.25 -22.21 8.44
CA PHE A 76 -0.99 -21.51 8.20
C PHE A 76 -0.55 -21.58 6.74
N ALA A 77 -0.56 -22.77 6.12
CA ALA A 77 -0.25 -22.92 4.71
C ALA A 77 -1.17 -22.09 3.80
N GLY A 78 -2.46 -22.00 4.13
CA GLY A 78 -3.41 -21.14 3.43
C GLY A 78 -3.10 -19.65 3.60
N GLN A 79 -2.67 -19.22 4.79
CA GLN A 79 -2.28 -17.84 5.07
C GLN A 79 -1.05 -17.43 4.25
N VAL A 80 -0.05 -18.31 4.16
CA VAL A 80 1.14 -18.07 3.34
C VAL A 80 0.77 -17.95 1.86
N GLU A 81 -0.08 -18.85 1.35
CA GLU A 81 -0.48 -18.83 -0.05
C GLU A 81 -1.36 -17.62 -0.40
N LEU A 82 -2.29 -17.24 0.49
CA LEU A 82 -3.11 -16.04 0.33
C LEU A 82 -2.25 -14.78 0.31
N PHE A 83 -1.29 -14.68 1.24
CA PHE A 83 -0.31 -13.59 1.27
C PHE A 83 0.48 -13.49 -0.05
N ARG A 84 0.97 -14.62 -0.58
CA ARG A 84 1.74 -14.63 -1.84
C ARG A 84 0.91 -14.15 -3.02
N ARG A 85 -0.36 -14.57 -3.12
CA ARG A 85 -1.25 -14.13 -4.20
C ARG A 85 -1.59 -12.64 -4.10
N LYS A 86 -1.90 -12.15 -2.91
CA LYS A 86 -2.10 -10.71 -2.66
C LYS A 86 -0.84 -9.90 -3.00
N ALA A 87 0.33 -10.33 -2.52
CA ALA A 87 1.61 -9.71 -2.82
C ALA A 87 1.89 -9.63 -4.34
N ALA A 88 1.60 -10.71 -5.07
CA ALA A 88 1.83 -10.78 -6.50
C ALA A 88 0.99 -9.76 -7.28
N LEU A 89 -0.26 -9.54 -6.89
CA LEU A 89 -1.08 -8.48 -7.51
C LEU A 89 -0.63 -7.09 -7.10
N VAL A 90 -0.32 -6.88 -5.82
CA VAL A 90 0.20 -5.58 -5.36
C VAL A 90 1.46 -5.21 -6.15
N ALA A 91 2.39 -6.14 -6.31
CA ALA A 91 3.60 -5.93 -7.10
C ALA A 91 3.27 -5.63 -8.56
N LEU A 92 2.40 -6.42 -9.19
CA LEU A 92 1.96 -6.18 -10.56
C LEU A 92 1.38 -4.78 -10.74
N PHE A 93 0.46 -4.34 -9.87
CA PHE A 93 -0.11 -3.00 -9.98
C PHE A 93 0.94 -1.92 -9.74
N ASN A 94 1.79 -2.10 -8.73
CA ASN A 94 2.86 -1.14 -8.42
C ASN A 94 3.79 -0.90 -9.62
N ASP A 95 4.13 -1.96 -10.37
CA ASP A 95 4.98 -1.86 -11.56
C ASP A 95 4.30 -1.11 -12.72
N HIS A 96 2.98 -0.93 -12.68
CA HIS A 96 2.17 -0.33 -13.74
C HIS A 96 1.43 0.96 -13.33
N LEU A 97 1.56 1.41 -12.08
CA LEU A 97 0.95 2.68 -11.65
C LEU A 97 1.54 3.89 -12.37
N ASP A 98 2.84 3.84 -12.70
CA ASP A 98 3.53 4.90 -13.43
C ASP A 98 3.13 4.97 -14.91
N ASP A 99 2.54 3.90 -15.46
CA ASP A 99 2.03 3.89 -16.83
C ASP A 99 0.77 4.78 -16.97
N LEU A 100 0.09 5.07 -15.85
CA LEU A 100 -1.08 5.97 -15.78
C LEU A 100 -0.65 7.44 -15.98
N ASP A 101 -0.36 7.78 -17.23
CA ASP A 101 0.37 8.98 -17.61
C ASP A 101 -0.52 10.20 -17.93
N SER A 102 -1.84 10.03 -17.94
CA SER A 102 -2.76 11.13 -18.17
C SER A 102 -2.58 12.24 -17.12
N GLN A 103 -2.80 13.49 -17.53
CA GLN A 103 -2.66 14.63 -16.61
C GLN A 103 -3.55 14.47 -15.36
N ARG A 104 -4.76 13.93 -15.54
CA ARG A 104 -5.69 13.65 -14.44
C ARG A 104 -5.16 12.57 -13.50
N ALA A 105 -4.66 11.45 -14.04
CA ALA A 105 -4.09 10.37 -13.24
C ALA A 105 -2.88 10.85 -12.43
N ARG A 106 -1.96 11.59 -13.06
CA ARG A 106 -0.80 12.18 -12.36
C ARG A 106 -1.20 13.15 -11.26
N ALA A 107 -2.17 14.03 -11.52
CA ALA A 107 -2.68 14.95 -10.52
C ALA A 107 -3.33 14.20 -9.35
N TYR A 108 -4.16 13.19 -9.65
CA TYR A 108 -4.79 12.35 -8.64
C TYR A 108 -3.76 11.62 -7.77
N MET A 109 -2.78 10.96 -8.38
CA MET A 109 -1.72 10.23 -7.67
C MET A 109 -0.88 11.17 -6.80
N SER A 110 -0.55 12.35 -7.31
CA SER A 110 0.17 13.38 -6.55
C SER A 110 -0.63 13.84 -5.32
N CYS A 111 -1.92 14.10 -5.49
CA CYS A 111 -2.81 14.45 -4.37
C CYS A 111 -2.89 13.32 -3.33
N ARG A 112 -3.05 12.06 -3.76
CA ARG A 112 -3.07 10.90 -2.87
C ARG A 112 -1.75 10.74 -2.10
N ALA A 113 -0.61 10.94 -2.75
CA ALA A 113 0.70 10.89 -2.11
C ALA A 113 0.86 11.98 -1.04
N VAL A 114 0.44 13.21 -1.32
CA VAL A 114 0.46 14.32 -0.34
C VAL A 114 -0.44 14.02 0.86
N LEU A 115 -1.65 13.50 0.63
CA LEU A 115 -2.56 13.12 1.70
C LEU A 115 -2.01 11.96 2.54
N ALA A 116 -1.40 10.96 1.91
CA ALA A 116 -0.75 9.85 2.60
C ALA A 116 0.42 10.32 3.47
N ALA A 117 1.29 11.19 2.93
CA ALA A 117 2.39 11.78 3.69
C ALA A 117 1.89 12.59 4.90
N ARG A 118 0.79 13.32 4.75
CA ARG A 118 0.15 14.02 5.87
C ARG A 118 -0.38 13.06 6.92
N ALA A 119 -1.09 12.00 6.50
CA ALA A 119 -1.65 11.02 7.42
C ALA A 119 -0.56 10.27 8.19
N ASP A 120 0.53 9.87 7.53
CA ASP A 120 1.71 9.25 8.15
C ASP A 120 2.36 10.20 9.18
N PHE A 121 2.48 11.47 8.79
CA PHE A 121 2.98 12.50 9.68
C PHE A 121 2.10 12.70 10.93
N GLU A 122 0.77 12.74 10.77
CA GLU A 122 -0.19 12.87 11.88
C GLU A 122 -0.24 11.63 12.78
N ALA A 123 -0.03 10.43 12.20
CA ALA A 123 0.04 9.18 12.94
C ALA A 123 1.37 9.01 13.71
N THR A 124 2.40 9.77 13.36
CA THR A 124 3.71 9.72 14.02
C THR A 124 3.60 10.28 15.45
N PRO A 125 3.95 9.49 16.49
CA PRO A 125 3.93 9.94 17.88
C PRO A 125 4.69 11.25 18.09
N ALA A 126 4.17 12.12 18.97
CA ALA A 126 4.70 13.47 19.18
C ALA A 126 6.13 13.54 19.73
N ASP A 127 6.62 12.45 20.33
CA ASP A 127 8.00 12.26 20.80
C ASP A 127 8.96 11.87 19.66
N ARG A 128 8.42 11.44 18.51
CA ARG A 128 9.17 11.01 17.32
C ARG A 128 9.01 11.94 16.13
N ASN A 129 8.17 12.97 16.22
CA ASN A 129 7.86 13.88 15.12
C ASN A 129 8.70 15.17 15.09
N ASN A 130 9.81 15.25 15.83
CA ASN A 130 10.73 16.40 15.86
C ASN A 130 10.03 17.77 15.99
N ASP A 131 8.98 17.86 16.81
CA ASP A 131 8.17 19.06 17.02
C ASP A 131 7.43 19.59 15.76
N ARG A 132 7.25 18.75 14.74
CA ARG A 132 6.60 19.17 13.49
C ARG A 132 5.08 19.02 13.51
N GLY A 133 4.49 18.48 14.60
CA GLY A 133 3.05 18.26 14.72
C GLY A 133 2.24 19.55 14.49
N GLU A 134 1.02 19.48 13.95
CA GLU A 134 0.21 20.67 13.62
C GLU A 134 0.03 21.64 14.81
N ASP A 135 -0.26 21.11 16.01
CA ASP A 135 -0.41 21.93 17.22
C ASP A 135 0.89 22.63 17.60
N LYS A 136 2.05 21.99 17.37
CA LYS A 136 3.38 22.55 17.60
C LYS A 136 3.84 23.48 16.47
N ARG A 137 3.43 23.24 15.21
CA ARG A 137 3.61 24.18 14.09
C ARG A 137 2.84 25.47 14.34
N ARG A 138 1.64 25.38 14.91
CA ARG A 138 0.81 26.55 15.27
C ARG A 138 1.31 27.25 16.54
N ALA A 139 2.01 26.55 17.42
CA ALA A 139 2.56 27.11 18.67
C ALA A 139 4.04 27.52 18.53
N GLU A 140 4.29 28.82 18.48
CA GLU A 140 5.58 29.54 18.68
C GLU A 140 6.79 29.17 17.78
N GLN A 141 6.85 28.01 17.13
CA GLN A 141 8.01 27.56 16.34
C GLN A 141 7.78 27.51 14.84
N PHE A 142 6.62 27.96 14.33
CA PHE A 142 6.28 27.97 12.90
C PHE A 142 7.43 28.45 12.01
N PHE A 143 8.02 29.61 12.33
CA PHE A 143 9.11 30.21 11.56
C PHE A 143 10.43 29.43 11.65
N ARG A 144 10.71 28.76 12.77
CA ARG A 144 11.91 27.91 12.90
C ARG A 144 11.79 26.62 12.10
N THR A 145 10.59 26.04 12.06
CA THR A 145 10.34 24.72 11.46
C THR A 145 10.10 24.79 9.96
N GLU A 146 9.45 25.86 9.44
CA GLU A 146 9.20 26.02 8.01
C GLU A 146 10.30 26.75 7.25
N ALA A 147 11.01 27.70 7.88
CA ALA A 147 12.11 28.40 7.21
C ALA A 147 13.38 27.55 7.03
N SER A 148 13.45 26.36 7.65
CA SER A 148 14.55 25.42 7.48
C SER A 148 14.32 24.38 6.37
N VAL A 149 13.13 24.35 5.75
CA VAL A 149 12.86 23.42 4.64
C VAL A 149 13.50 24.00 3.37
N GLY A 150 14.63 23.41 2.94
CA GLY A 150 15.35 23.81 1.72
C GLY A 150 16.60 24.67 1.93
N MET A 151 17.12 24.77 3.16
CA MET A 151 18.42 25.42 3.43
C MET A 151 19.60 24.44 3.61
N GLU A 152 19.51 23.24 3.02
CA GLU A 152 20.67 22.37 2.77
C GLU A 152 20.97 22.30 1.27
#